data_AF-A0A433ELJ8-F1
#
_entry.id   AF-A0A433ELJ8-F1
#
_cell.length_a   1.000
_cell.length_b   1.000
_cell.length_c   1.000
_cell.angle_alpha   90.00
_cell.angle_beta   90.00
_cell.angle_gamma   90.00
#
_symmetry.space_group_name_H-M   'P 1'
#
loop_
_entity.id
_entity.type
_entity.pdbx_description
1 polymer ?
#
loop_
_entity_poly.entity_id
_entity_poly.type
_entity_poly.pdbx_seq_one_letter_code
_entity_poly.pdbx_strand_id
1 'polypeptide(L)'
;MKILGFILLIVGAISGIFYNVFSLYSLYKFIATSNHEFLMGVAFPLIISTPSWFFASIGAYMVRNKLNVALNNMIYILFLASTLSLLYFFIFG
;
A
#
# COMPACT_ATOMS: atom_id res chain seq x y z
N MET A 1 -3.91 -15.10 -18.88
CA MET A 1 -2.90 -14.45 -18.00
C MET A 1 -2.86 -12.93 -18.12
N LYS A 2 -2.90 -12.33 -19.33
CA LYS A 2 -2.75 -10.86 -19.51
C LYS A 2 -3.86 -10.02 -18.84
N ILE A 3 -5.13 -10.42 -18.96
CA ILE A 3 -6.28 -9.71 -18.37
C ILE A 3 -6.23 -9.75 -16.83
N LEU A 4 -5.96 -10.94 -16.27
CA LEU A 4 -5.78 -11.10 -14.82
C LEU A 4 -4.69 -10.18 -14.26
N GLY A 5 -3.56 -10.05 -14.96
CA GLY A 5 -2.48 -9.13 -14.55
C GLY A 5 -2.92 -7.67 -14.48
N PHE A 6 -3.71 -7.19 -15.45
CA PHE A 6 -4.28 -5.84 -15.42
C PHE A 6 -5.32 -5.66 -14.31
N ILE A 7 -6.17 -6.67 -14.06
CA ILE A 7 -7.15 -6.61 -12.98
C ILE A 7 -6.44 -6.51 -11.62
N LEU A 8 -5.46 -7.37 -11.35
CA LEU A 8 -4.68 -7.34 -10.12
C LEU A 8 -3.96 -6.00 -9.95
N LEU A 9 -3.39 -5.48 -11.03
CA LEU A 9 -2.71 -4.19 -11.04
C LEU A 9 -3.66 -3.04 -10.68
N ILE A 10 -4.79 -2.91 -11.38
CA ILE A 10 -5.70 -1.79 -11.22
C ILE A 10 -6.39 -1.85 -9.86
N VAL A 11 -6.94 -3.02 -9.50
CA VAL A 11 -7.66 -3.20 -8.23
C VAL A 11 -6.70 -3.00 -7.06
N GLY A 12 -5.52 -3.65 -7.11
CA GLY A 12 -4.52 -3.53 -6.05
C GLY A 12 -3.95 -2.12 -5.91
N ALA A 13 -3.75 -1.39 -7.02
CA ALA A 13 -3.28 0.00 -6.95
C ALA A 13 -4.35 0.94 -6.38
N ILE A 14 -5.61 0.82 -6.81
CA ILE A 14 -6.70 1.67 -6.31
C ILE A 14 -6.91 1.43 -4.81
N SER A 15 -7.03 0.18 -4.38
CA SER A 15 -7.19 -0.13 -2.95
C SER A 15 -5.94 0.25 -2.16
N GLY A 16 -4.75 -0.02 -2.68
CA GLY A 16 -3.47 0.36 -2.06
C GLY A 16 -3.36 1.86 -1.79
N ILE A 17 -3.70 2.69 -2.79
CA ILE A 17 -3.74 4.15 -2.66
C ILE A 17 -4.78 4.57 -1.62
N PHE A 18 -6.01 4.08 -1.72
CA PHE A 18 -7.09 4.46 -0.81
C PHE A 18 -6.73 4.22 0.66
N TYR A 19 -6.23 3.02 0.98
CA TYR A 19 -5.88 2.67 2.35
C TYR A 19 -4.58 3.33 2.84
N ASN A 20 -3.60 3.60 1.94
CA ASN A 20 -2.43 4.41 2.32
C ASN A 20 -2.82 5.86 2.65
N VAL A 21 -3.72 6.47 1.87
CA VAL A 21 -4.20 7.83 2.15
C VAL A 21 -4.91 7.89 3.49
N PHE A 22 -5.76 6.90 3.80
CA PHE A 22 -6.43 6.83 5.10
C PHE A 22 -5.42 6.64 6.24
N SER A 23 -4.39 5.80 6.06
CA SER A 23 -3.29 5.66 7.02
C SER A 23 -2.57 6.98 7.29
N LEU A 24 -2.26 7.76 6.24
CA LEU A 24 -1.59 9.06 6.38
C LEU A 24 -2.47 10.08 7.10
N TYR A 25 -3.77 10.06 6.83
CA TYR A 25 -4.73 10.90 7.53
C TYR A 25 -4.79 10.59 9.03
N SER A 26 -4.85 9.31 9.39
CA SER A 26 -4.79 8.87 10.79
C SER A 26 -3.46 9.26 11.45
N LEU A 27 -2.34 9.17 10.73
CA LEU A 27 -1.02 9.55 11.22
C LEU A 27 -0.96 11.05 11.54
N TYR A 28 -1.48 11.87 10.65
CA TYR A 28 -1.59 13.32 10.86
C TYR A 28 -2.39 13.63 12.13
N LYS A 29 -3.52 12.95 12.34
CA LYS A 29 -4.32 13.10 13.57
C LYS A 29 -3.60 12.61 14.82
N PHE A 30 -2.86 11.51 14.73
CA PHE A 30 -2.05 11.01 15.84
C PHE A 30 -1.01 12.03 16.26
N ILE A 31 -0.26 12.61 15.32
CA ILE A 31 0.76 13.63 15.60
C ILE A 31 0.14 14.86 16.28
N ALA A 32 -1.07 15.26 15.85
CA ALA A 32 -1.75 16.43 16.39
C ALA A 32 -2.35 16.23 17.79
N THR A 33 -2.67 15.00 18.20
CA THR A 33 -3.45 14.72 19.43
C THR A 33 -2.76 13.78 20.42
N SER A 34 -1.71 13.06 20.00
CA SER A 34 -0.95 12.08 20.78
C SER A 34 -1.78 10.97 21.44
N ASN A 35 -2.99 10.68 20.94
CA ASN A 35 -3.83 9.61 21.48
C ASN A 35 -3.52 8.26 20.82
N HIS A 36 -3.17 7.25 21.64
CA HIS A 36 -2.78 5.90 21.20
C HIS A 36 -3.85 5.18 20.37
N GLU A 37 -5.13 5.54 20.51
CA GLU A 37 -6.20 5.00 19.67
C GLU A 37 -5.99 5.30 18.17
N PHE A 38 -5.29 6.39 17.85
CA PHE A 38 -4.94 6.71 16.47
C PHE A 38 -3.79 5.86 15.94
N LEU A 39 -2.93 5.25 16.77
CA LEU A 39 -1.91 4.29 16.30
C LEU A 39 -2.56 3.06 15.67
N MET A 40 -3.60 2.51 16.30
CA MET A 40 -4.44 1.48 15.68
C MET A 40 -5.12 1.99 14.41
N GLY A 41 -5.55 3.26 14.40
CA GLY A 41 -6.10 3.92 13.22
C GLY A 41 -5.13 4.08 12.04
N VAL A 42 -3.81 4.03 12.29
CA VAL A 42 -2.77 4.00 11.24
C VAL A 42 -2.45 2.57 10.81
N ALA A 43 -2.34 1.64 11.77
CA ALA A 43 -1.98 0.24 11.49
C ALA A 43 -3.06 -0.49 10.69
N PHE A 44 -4.34 -0.32 11.03
CA PHE A 44 -5.44 -1.04 10.39
C PHE A 44 -5.54 -0.81 8.87
N PRO A 45 -5.49 0.43 8.35
CA PRO A 45 -5.43 0.67 6.90
C PRO A 45 -4.19 0.07 6.25
N LEU A 46 -3.02 0.09 6.91
CA LEU A 46 -1.79 -0.50 6.38
C LEU A 46 -1.88 -2.02 6.22
N ILE A 47 -2.62 -2.71 7.10
CA ILE A 47 -2.91 -4.16 6.98
C ILE A 47 -3.65 -4.47 5.67
N ILE A 48 -4.48 -3.55 5.17
CA ILE A 48 -5.22 -3.72 3.91
C ILE A 48 -4.42 -3.19 2.70
N SER A 49 -3.69 -2.08 2.89
CA SER A 49 -2.88 -1.48 1.84
C SER A 49 -1.73 -2.39 1.40
N THR A 50 -1.05 -3.04 2.34
CA THR A 50 0.12 -3.90 2.06
C THR A 50 -0.20 -5.08 1.12
N PRO A 51 -1.21 -5.92 1.38
CA PRO A 51 -1.60 -6.98 0.45
C PRO A 51 -2.15 -6.41 -0.88
N SER A 52 -2.79 -5.24 -0.86
CA SER A 52 -3.23 -4.57 -2.09
C SER A 52 -2.05 -4.23 -3.01
N TRP A 53 -0.99 -3.65 -2.46
CA TRP A 53 0.23 -3.38 -3.20
C TRP A 53 0.98 -4.64 -3.61
N PHE A 54 0.93 -5.71 -2.81
CA PHE A 54 1.45 -7.01 -3.21
C PHE A 54 0.74 -7.55 -4.46
N PHE A 55 -0.59 -7.56 -4.49
CA PHE A 55 -1.34 -7.95 -5.68
C PHE A 55 -1.08 -7.03 -6.88
N ALA A 56 -0.96 -5.73 -6.63
CA ALA A 56 -0.57 -4.78 -7.67
C ALA A 56 0.81 -5.10 -8.27
N SER A 57 1.77 -5.48 -7.42
CA SER A 57 3.13 -5.86 -7.82
C SER A 57 3.15 -7.14 -8.65
N ILE A 58 2.34 -8.15 -8.30
CA ILE A 58 2.16 -9.37 -9.09
C ILE A 58 1.54 -9.00 -10.44
N GLY A 59 0.50 -8.17 -10.44
CA GLY A 59 -0.13 -7.65 -11.66
C GLY A 59 0.89 -6.97 -12.57
N ALA A 60 1.68 -6.04 -12.01
CA ALA A 60 2.73 -5.32 -12.72
C ALA A 60 3.78 -6.26 -13.34
N TYR A 61 4.21 -7.29 -12.59
CA TYR A 61 5.13 -8.32 -13.09
C TYR A 61 4.54 -9.11 -14.26
N MET A 62 3.26 -9.48 -14.20
CA MET A 62 2.57 -10.24 -15.25
C MET A 62 2.40 -9.44 -16.55
N VAL A 63 2.29 -8.12 -16.46
CA VAL A 63 2.15 -7.21 -17.61
C VAL A 63 3.39 -6.36 -17.87
N ARG A 64 4.55 -6.74 -17.31
CA ARG A 64 5.81 -5.97 -17.38
C ARG A 64 6.26 -5.61 -18.79
N ASN A 65 5.99 -6.47 -19.78
CA ASN A 65 6.36 -6.23 -21.18
C ASN A 65 5.55 -5.10 -21.83
N LYS A 66 4.44 -4.68 -21.20
CA LYS A 66 3.55 -3.60 -21.67
C LYS A 66 3.59 -2.37 -20.77
N LEU A 67 4.16 -2.48 -19.57
CA LEU A 67 4.26 -1.39 -18.63
C LEU A 67 5.56 -0.63 -18.83
N ASN A 68 5.50 0.68 -18.60
CA ASN A 68 6.69 1.49 -18.47
C ASN A 68 7.51 1.00 -17.27
N VAL A 69 8.83 0.86 -17.45
CA VAL A 69 9.78 0.46 -16.40
C VAL A 69 9.63 1.35 -15.16
N ALA A 70 9.47 2.66 -15.33
CA ALA A 70 9.30 3.60 -14.22
C ALA A 70 8.05 3.28 -13.39
N LEU A 71 6.95 2.94 -14.05
CA LEU A 71 5.66 2.66 -13.41
C LEU A 71 5.69 1.31 -12.68
N ASN A 72 6.33 0.30 -13.27
CA ASN A 72 6.57 -0.99 -12.63
C ASN A 72 7.42 -0.83 -11.35
N ASN A 73 8.51 -0.06 -11.42
CA ASN A 73 9.37 0.24 -10.27
C ASN A 73 8.62 1.01 -9.17
N MET A 74 7.79 1.98 -9.54
CA MET A 74 6.98 2.75 -8.59
C MET A 74 6.06 1.84 -7.78
N ILE A 75 5.44 0.83 -8.40
CA ILE A 75 4.56 -0.11 -7.69
C ILE A 75 5.33 -0.95 -6.68
N TYR A 76 6.54 -1.42 -7.02
CA TYR A 76 7.39 -2.15 -6.07
C TYR A 76 7.86 -1.27 -4.91
N ILE A 77 8.21 -0.01 -5.18
CA ILE A 77 8.60 0.96 -4.15
C ILE A 77 7.43 1.21 -3.19
N LEU A 78 6.21 1.37 -3.72
CA LEU A 78 5.02 1.57 -2.89
C LEU A 78 4.70 0.34 -2.05
N PHE A 79 4.84 -0.87 -2.60
CA PHE A 79 4.72 -2.10 -1.83
C PHE A 79 5.74 -2.17 -0.68
N LEU A 80 7.01 -1.87 -0.97
CA LEU A 80 8.06 -1.83 0.04
C LEU A 80 7.76 -0.80 1.14
N ALA A 81 7.37 0.42 0.75
CA ALA A 81 7.06 1.49 1.69
C ALA A 81 5.86 1.16 2.60
N SER A 82 4.78 0.59 2.05
CA SER A 82 3.64 0.14 2.84
C SER A 82 4.01 -0.99 3.81
N THR A 83 4.84 -1.93 3.37
CA THR A 83 5.31 -3.04 4.22
C THR A 83 6.18 -2.54 5.36
N LEU A 84 7.15 -1.65 5.08
CA LEU A 84 8.00 -1.05 6.11
C LEU A 84 7.19 -0.22 7.11
N SER A 85 6.20 0.55 6.62
CA SER A 85 5.30 1.32 7.48
C SER A 85 4.50 0.39 8.39
N LEU A 86 3.93 -0.70 7.84
CA LEU A 86 3.19 -1.67 8.64
C LEU A 86 4.06 -2.31 9.72
N LEU A 87 5.28 -2.73 9.37
CA LEU A 87 6.23 -3.31 10.33
C LEU A 87 6.60 -2.33 11.44
N TYR A 88 6.84 -1.06 11.08
CA TYR A 88 7.10 -0.02 12.07
C TYR A 88 5.96 0.08 13.09
N PHE A 89 4.71 0.12 12.64
CA PHE A 89 3.55 0.20 13.53
C PHE A 89 3.28 -1.09 14.32
N PHE A 90 3.70 -2.26 13.83
CA PHE A 90 3.62 -3.48 14.62
C PHE A 90 4.68 -3.59 15.71
N ILE A 91 5.84 -2.96 15.54
CA ILE A 91 6.95 -3.01 16.50
C ILE A 91 6.84 -1.89 17.54
N PHE A 92 6.47 -0.69 17.10
CA PHE A 92 6.53 0.53 17.91
C PHE A 92 5.18 1.21 18.17
N GLY A 93 4.12 0.81 17.46
CA GLY A 93 2.75 1.31 17.66
C GLY A 93 2.02 0.51 18.72
#